data_AF-A0A536SRQ7-F1
#
_entry.id   AF-A0A536SRQ7-F1
#
_cell.length_a   1.000
_cell.length_b   1.000
_cell.length_c   1.000
_cell.angle_alpha   90.00
_cell.angle_beta   90.00
_cell.angle_gamma   90.00
#
_symmetry.space_group_name_H-M   'P 1'
#
loop_
_entity.id
_entity.type
_entity.pdbx_description
1 polymer ?
#
loop_
_entity_poly.entity_id
_entity_poly.type
_entity_poly.pdbx_seq_one_letter_code
_entity_poly.pdbx_strand_id
1 'polypeptide(L)'
;RIITTGGSNSPDQLIQQAGEAASGSYHLVFFTPWFPEAVKNADIAKRFVAEWKKRGHNVGGLTEGFRGWDGVHTIVEAIKQAGKPEPKAITQALWNVKVKGINGDIAFIKQGPAGKESAQNVPSVYVVKIENGKVVQN
;
A
#
# COMPACT_ATOMS: atom_id res chain seq x y z
N ARG A 1 16.18 19.63 -6.80
CA ARG A 1 14.93 18.85 -6.84
C ARG A 1 15.08 17.71 -5.85
N ILE A 2 14.19 17.59 -4.87
CA ILE A 2 14.21 16.50 -3.88
C ILE A 2 13.25 15.41 -4.36
N ILE A 3 13.72 14.16 -4.37
CA ILE A 3 12.90 12.98 -4.65
C ILE A 3 13.14 12.01 -3.50
N THR A 4 12.07 11.63 -2.80
CA THR A 4 12.15 10.49 -1.87
C THR A 4 11.66 9.24 -2.57
N THR A 5 12.42 8.17 -2.41
CA THR A 5 12.12 6.85 -2.96
C THR A 5 11.75 5.89 -1.83
N GLY A 6 11.38 4.67 -2.19
CA GLY A 6 10.86 3.68 -1.25
C GLY A 6 9.33 3.77 -1.14
N GLY A 7 8.67 2.65 -0.87
CA GLY A 7 7.21 2.62 -0.77
C GLY A 7 6.67 3.29 0.50
N SER A 8 7.54 3.57 1.46
CA SER A 8 7.19 4.06 2.79
C SER A 8 7.49 5.53 2.91
N ASN A 9 6.57 6.34 2.39
CA ASN A 9 6.65 7.80 2.42
C ASN A 9 5.33 8.35 2.98
N SER A 10 5.43 9.34 3.87
CA SER A 10 4.27 10.05 4.44
C SER A 10 4.36 11.56 4.16
N PRO A 11 4.04 12.01 2.93
CA PRO A 11 4.05 13.42 2.54
C PRO A 11 3.31 14.36 3.51
N ASP A 12 2.13 13.98 4.02
CA ASP A 12 1.41 14.80 5.00
C ASP A 12 2.20 15.02 6.30
N GLN A 13 2.90 13.98 6.77
CA GLN A 13 3.74 14.09 7.96
C GLN A 13 4.98 14.95 7.68
N LEU A 14 5.56 14.85 6.48
CA LEU A 14 6.65 15.72 6.06
C LEU A 14 6.19 17.19 6.01
N ILE A 15 5.00 17.48 5.51
CA ILE A 15 4.42 18.84 5.53
C ILE A 15 4.32 19.35 6.98
N GLN A 16 3.83 18.53 7.91
CA GLN A 16 3.70 18.92 9.32
C GLN A 16 5.05 19.22 9.98
N GLN A 17 6.10 18.48 9.61
CA GLN A 17 7.42 18.59 10.24
C GLN A 17 8.31 19.67 9.60
N ALA A 18 8.24 19.83 8.28
CA ALA A 18 9.13 20.70 7.51
C ALA A 18 8.46 21.96 6.96
N GLY A 19 7.13 22.06 7.01
CA GLY A 19 6.38 23.22 6.52
C GLY A 19 6.71 23.55 5.05
N GLU A 20 6.98 24.83 4.77
CA GLU A 20 7.31 25.30 3.43
C GLU A 20 8.56 24.64 2.83
N ALA A 21 9.50 24.16 3.64
CA ALA A 21 10.69 23.48 3.16
C ALA A 21 10.39 22.15 2.43
N ALA A 22 9.20 21.59 2.64
CA ALA A 22 8.75 20.40 1.90
C ALA A 22 8.24 20.74 0.47
N SER A 23 7.92 22.00 0.17
CA SER A 23 7.32 22.39 -1.12
C SER A 23 8.27 22.12 -2.29
N GLY A 24 7.73 21.59 -3.39
CA GLY A 24 8.49 21.23 -4.59
C GLY A 24 9.21 19.88 -4.52
N SER A 25 9.07 19.13 -3.42
CA SER A 25 9.57 17.76 -3.31
C SER A 25 8.62 16.75 -3.95
N TYR A 26 9.19 15.64 -4.43
CA TYR A 26 8.48 14.54 -5.09
C TYR A 26 8.63 13.26 -4.26
N HIS A 27 7.58 12.47 -4.21
CA HIS A 27 7.55 11.25 -3.38
C HIS A 27 6.99 10.08 -4.16
N LEU A 28 7.73 8.98 -4.16
CA LEU A 28 7.24 7.70 -4.61
C LEU A 28 6.39 7.08 -3.50
N VAL A 29 5.16 6.69 -3.81
CA VAL A 29 4.25 6.00 -2.89
C VAL A 29 3.64 4.76 -3.55
N PHE A 30 3.33 3.75 -2.74
CA PHE A 30 2.61 2.54 -3.22
C PHE A 30 1.09 2.65 -3.07
N PHE A 31 0.61 3.71 -2.40
CA PHE A 31 -0.78 4.07 -2.34
C PHE A 31 -0.91 5.60 -2.28
N THR A 32 -1.86 6.15 -3.04
CA THR A 32 -2.15 7.59 -3.06
C THR A 32 -3.52 7.86 -2.41
N PRO A 33 -3.60 7.98 -1.07
CA PRO A 33 -4.87 8.16 -0.36
C PRO A 33 -5.61 9.46 -0.69
N TRP A 34 -4.90 10.46 -1.21
CA TRP A 34 -5.48 11.74 -1.63
C TRP A 34 -6.26 11.62 -2.94
N PHE A 35 -5.91 10.64 -3.78
CA PHE A 35 -6.50 10.39 -5.09
C PHE A 35 -6.92 8.91 -5.22
N PRO A 36 -7.83 8.41 -4.36
CA PRO A 36 -8.16 6.98 -4.30
C PRO A 36 -8.82 6.45 -5.58
N GLU A 37 -9.31 7.32 -6.46
CA GLU A 37 -9.76 6.99 -7.81
C GLU A 37 -8.64 6.66 -8.80
N ALA A 38 -7.41 7.09 -8.52
CA ALA A 38 -6.26 6.84 -9.39
C ALA A 38 -5.70 5.41 -9.25
N VAL A 39 -6.15 4.65 -8.24
CA VAL A 39 -5.68 3.28 -8.02
C VAL A 39 -6.54 2.25 -8.75
N LYS A 40 -5.93 1.10 -9.08
CA LYS A 40 -6.59 0.00 -9.82
C LYS A 40 -7.91 -0.46 -9.20
N ASN A 41 -7.95 -0.67 -7.88
CA ASN A 41 -9.13 -1.12 -7.14
C ASN A 41 -9.74 0.04 -6.33
N ALA A 42 -10.18 1.08 -7.04
CA ALA A 42 -10.63 2.36 -6.46
C ALA A 42 -11.79 2.23 -5.45
N ASP A 43 -12.69 1.26 -5.62
CA ASP A 43 -13.79 1.03 -4.69
C ASP A 43 -13.29 0.57 -3.31
N ILE A 44 -12.27 -0.29 -3.27
CA ILE A 44 -11.62 -0.76 -2.03
C ILE A 44 -10.88 0.41 -1.37
N ALA A 45 -10.10 1.16 -2.15
CA ALA A 45 -9.35 2.31 -1.64
C ALA A 45 -10.26 3.38 -1.04
N LYS A 46 -11.35 3.73 -1.72
CA LYS A 46 -12.35 4.70 -1.22
C LYS A 46 -12.96 4.24 0.09
N ARG A 47 -13.34 2.96 0.22
CA ARG A 47 -13.85 2.39 1.47
C ARG A 47 -12.84 2.48 2.60
N PHE A 48 -11.58 2.12 2.33
CA PHE A 48 -10.50 2.18 3.31
C PHE A 48 -10.27 3.60 3.82
N VAL A 49 -10.12 4.59 2.92
CA VAL A 49 -9.90 6.00 3.29
C VAL A 49 -11.09 6.56 4.06
N ALA A 50 -12.32 6.25 3.63
CA ALA A 50 -13.53 6.70 4.31
C ALA A 50 -13.63 6.16 5.75
N GLU A 51 -13.39 4.85 5.95
CA GLU A 51 -13.40 4.24 7.28
C GLU A 51 -12.25 4.74 8.16
N TRP A 52 -11.05 4.95 7.60
CA TRP A 52 -9.93 5.55 8.32
C TRP A 52 -10.27 6.94 8.87
N LYS A 53 -10.84 7.80 8.02
CA LYS A 53 -11.27 9.15 8.40
C LYS A 53 -12.38 9.12 9.44
N LYS A 54 -13.39 8.26 9.26
CA LYS A 54 -14.49 8.08 10.20
C LYS A 54 -14.02 7.67 11.60
N ARG A 55 -12.94 6.90 11.69
CA ARG A 55 -12.32 6.45 12.95
C ARG A 55 -11.38 7.48 13.59
N GLY A 56 -11.17 8.63 12.94
CA GLY A 56 -10.32 9.70 13.47
C GLY A 56 -8.83 9.35 13.51
N HIS A 57 -8.37 8.41 12.70
CA HIS A 57 -6.95 8.05 12.63
C HIS A 57 -6.14 9.13 11.91
N ASN A 58 -4.86 9.27 12.28
CA ASN A 58 -3.97 10.27 11.68
C ASN A 58 -3.81 10.01 10.17
N VAL A 59 -3.99 11.05 9.35
CA VAL A 59 -3.92 10.96 7.88
C VAL A 59 -2.56 10.48 7.37
N GLY A 60 -1.47 10.82 8.05
CA GLY A 60 -0.12 10.40 7.69
C GLY A 60 0.10 8.89 7.79
N GLY A 61 -0.78 8.18 8.49
CA GLY A 61 -0.77 6.72 8.55
C GLY A 61 -1.44 6.03 7.36
N LEU A 62 -2.18 6.73 6.50
CA LEU A 62 -2.86 6.12 5.34
C LEU A 62 -1.88 5.48 4.34
N THR A 63 -0.69 6.08 4.19
CA THR A 63 0.37 5.59 3.29
C THR A 63 1.06 4.32 3.79
N GLU A 64 0.76 3.87 5.02
CA GLU A 64 1.24 2.59 5.57
C GLU A 64 0.10 1.64 5.96
N GLY A 65 -1.01 2.18 6.48
CA GLY A 65 -2.13 1.40 6.97
C GLY A 65 -2.75 0.48 5.91
N PHE A 66 -2.66 0.85 4.63
CA PHE A 66 -3.12 0.00 3.54
C PHE A 66 -2.35 -1.34 3.49
N ARG A 67 -1.07 -1.39 3.92
CA ARG A 67 -0.30 -2.65 3.95
C ARG A 67 -0.87 -3.62 4.97
N GLY A 68 -1.34 -3.12 6.10
CA GLY A 68 -2.05 -3.92 7.09
C GLY A 68 -3.36 -4.46 6.53
N TRP A 69 -4.13 -3.60 5.84
CA TRP A 69 -5.36 -4.00 5.16
C TRP A 69 -5.11 -5.12 4.12
N ASP A 70 -4.19 -4.89 3.20
CA ASP A 70 -3.82 -5.81 2.13
C ASP A 70 -3.24 -7.12 2.69
N GLY A 71 -2.38 -7.04 3.70
CA GLY A 71 -1.77 -8.18 4.37
C GLY A 71 -2.80 -9.08 5.04
N VAL A 72 -3.73 -8.50 5.81
CA VAL A 72 -4.79 -9.29 6.47
C VAL A 72 -5.71 -9.95 5.45
N HIS A 73 -6.13 -9.25 4.40
CA HIS A 73 -7.00 -9.84 3.36
C HIS A 73 -6.28 -10.97 2.60
N THR A 74 -4.97 -10.84 2.38
CA THR A 74 -4.15 -11.90 1.79
C THR A 74 -4.09 -13.15 2.68
N ILE A 75 -3.89 -12.97 3.99
CA ILE A 75 -3.87 -14.08 4.95
C ILE A 75 -5.23 -14.77 5.01
N VAL A 76 -6.33 -13.99 5.04
CA VAL A 76 -7.69 -14.53 5.05
C VAL A 76 -7.95 -15.38 3.79
N GLU A 77 -7.52 -14.91 2.62
CA GLU A 77 -7.66 -15.69 1.38
C GLU A 77 -6.84 -16.98 1.42
N ALA A 78 -5.61 -16.95 1.93
CA ALA A 78 -4.80 -18.15 2.10
C ALA A 78 -5.44 -19.17 3.04
N ILE A 79 -6.05 -18.71 4.15
CA ILE A 79 -6.77 -19.59 5.09
C ILE A 79 -7.97 -20.25 4.40
N LYS A 80 -8.73 -19.51 3.60
CA LYS A 80 -9.87 -20.07 2.82
C LYS A 80 -9.40 -21.13 1.85
N GLN A 81 -8.34 -20.85 1.08
CA GLN A 81 -7.79 -21.80 0.11
C GLN A 81 -7.16 -23.04 0.77
N ALA A 82 -6.55 -22.89 1.95
CA ALA A 82 -6.01 -24.00 2.71
C ALA A 82 -7.10 -24.94 3.25
N GLY A 83 -8.32 -24.43 3.46
CA GLY A 83 -9.45 -25.18 4.02
C GLY A 83 -9.30 -25.53 5.51
N LYS A 84 -8.19 -25.14 6.15
CA LYS A 84 -7.89 -25.42 7.55
C LYS A 84 -6.88 -24.41 8.12
N PRO A 85 -6.95 -24.08 9.43
CA PRO A 85 -6.08 -23.11 10.06
C PRO A 85 -4.73 -23.70 10.48
N GLU A 86 -4.09 -24.49 9.62
CA GLU A 86 -2.78 -25.09 9.89
C GLU A 86 -1.66 -24.28 9.22
N PRO A 87 -0.60 -23.89 9.95
CA PRO A 87 0.45 -23.02 9.40
C PRO A 87 1.07 -23.53 8.10
N LYS A 88 1.35 -24.83 8.01
CA LYS A 88 1.94 -25.42 6.80
C LYS A 88 1.00 -25.33 5.59
N ALA A 89 -0.29 -25.56 5.80
CA ALA A 89 -1.29 -25.49 4.74
C ALA A 89 -1.51 -24.05 4.27
N ILE A 90 -1.57 -23.09 5.20
CA ILE A 90 -1.69 -21.66 4.88
C ILE A 90 -0.46 -21.18 4.08
N THR A 91 0.76 -21.56 4.50
CA THR A 91 1.99 -21.21 3.77
C THR A 91 2.02 -21.77 2.35
N GLN A 92 1.50 -22.98 2.15
CA GLN A 92 1.36 -23.55 0.80
C GLN A 92 0.30 -22.81 -0.02
N ALA A 93 -0.83 -22.48 0.59
CA ALA A 93 -1.92 -21.75 -0.06
C ALA A 93 -1.55 -20.31 -0.44
N LEU A 94 -0.66 -19.65 0.34
CA LEU A 94 -0.18 -18.30 0.05
C LEU A 94 0.34 -18.18 -1.39
N TRP A 95 1.02 -19.19 -1.94
CA TRP A 95 1.52 -19.16 -3.33
C TRP A 95 0.44 -19.00 -4.41
N ASN A 96 -0.81 -19.30 -4.10
CA ASN A 96 -1.92 -19.33 -5.06
C ASN A 96 -2.96 -18.22 -4.81
N VAL A 97 -2.76 -17.37 -3.79
CA VAL A 97 -3.71 -16.31 -3.47
C VAL A 97 -3.84 -15.30 -4.61
N LYS A 98 -5.06 -14.83 -4.81
CA LYS A 98 -5.40 -13.73 -5.71
C LYS A 98 -6.35 -12.81 -4.97
N VAL A 99 -5.87 -11.64 -4.58
CA VAL A 99 -6.67 -10.67 -3.81
C VAL A 99 -6.68 -9.34 -4.52
N LYS A 100 -7.85 -8.71 -4.63
CA LYS A 100 -7.93 -7.30 -5.02
C LYS A 100 -7.54 -6.46 -3.81
N GLY A 101 -6.34 -5.90 -3.81
CA GLY A 101 -5.80 -5.04 -2.75
C GLY A 101 -5.86 -3.55 -3.12
N ILE A 102 -5.53 -2.71 -2.14
CA ILE A 102 -5.41 -1.26 -2.30
C ILE A 102 -4.17 -0.93 -3.15
N ASN A 103 -3.07 -1.66 -2.99
CA ASN A 103 -1.85 -1.54 -3.80
C ASN A 103 -1.94 -2.25 -5.17
N GLY A 104 -3.16 -2.55 -5.63
CA GLY A 104 -3.42 -3.33 -6.84
C GLY A 104 -3.72 -4.79 -6.53
N ASP A 105 -3.66 -5.63 -7.56
CA ASP A 105 -3.92 -7.05 -7.40
C ASP A 105 -2.72 -7.72 -6.74
N ILE A 106 -2.99 -8.52 -5.70
CA ILE A 106 -2.00 -9.24 -4.93
C ILE A 106 -1.96 -10.67 -5.45
N ALA A 107 -0.81 -11.03 -5.99
CA ALA A 107 -0.45 -12.40 -6.35
C ALA A 107 1.07 -12.54 -6.21
N PHE A 108 1.54 -13.68 -5.69
CA PHE A 108 2.97 -13.85 -5.45
C PHE A 108 3.69 -14.45 -6.64
N ILE A 109 4.79 -13.81 -7.02
CA ILE A 109 5.81 -14.36 -7.90
C ILE A 109 6.99 -14.86 -7.08
N LYS A 110 7.70 -15.85 -7.61
CA LYS A 110 8.98 -16.30 -7.06
C LYS A 110 10.08 -15.33 -7.47
N GLN A 111 10.78 -14.76 -6.50
CA GLN A 111 11.95 -13.93 -6.75
C GLN A 111 13.14 -14.37 -5.90
N GLY A 112 14.30 -14.53 -6.54
CA GLY A 112 15.54 -14.95 -5.89
C GLY A 112 16.13 -16.19 -6.55
N PRO A 113 17.24 -16.73 -6.01
CA PRO A 113 17.86 -17.96 -6.51
C PRO A 113 16.91 -19.15 -6.42
N ALA A 114 17.01 -20.08 -7.38
CA ALA A 114 16.22 -21.31 -7.40
C ALA A 114 16.36 -22.09 -6.08
N GLY A 115 15.23 -22.48 -5.47
CA GLY A 115 15.17 -23.15 -4.16
C GLY A 115 15.34 -22.24 -2.95
N LYS A 116 15.50 -20.92 -3.14
CA LYS A 116 15.57 -19.88 -2.09
C LYS A 116 14.69 -18.67 -2.45
N GLU A 117 13.64 -18.89 -3.23
CA GLU A 117 12.79 -17.82 -3.72
C GLU A 117 11.93 -17.24 -2.60
N SER A 118 11.87 -15.91 -2.55
CA SER A 118 10.88 -15.19 -1.76
C SER A 118 9.60 -14.98 -2.57
N ALA A 119 8.47 -14.93 -1.87
CA ALA A 119 7.19 -14.54 -2.44
C ALA A 119 7.15 -13.01 -2.53
N GLN A 120 7.03 -12.48 -3.74
CA GLN A 120 6.99 -11.04 -3.99
C GLN A 120 5.72 -10.67 -4.75
N ASN A 121 5.15 -9.52 -4.45
CA ASN A 121 4.07 -8.95 -5.24
C ASN A 121 4.62 -7.80 -6.10
N VAL A 122 4.07 -7.60 -7.30
CA VAL A 122 4.40 -6.41 -8.11
C VAL A 122 3.48 -5.27 -7.65
N PRO A 123 3.98 -4.24 -6.95
CA PRO A 123 3.14 -3.19 -6.41
C PRO A 123 2.76 -2.17 -7.50
N SER A 124 1.68 -1.44 -7.25
CA SER A 124 1.43 -0.18 -7.94
C SER A 124 2.41 0.88 -7.43
N VAL A 125 2.81 1.80 -8.29
CA VAL A 125 3.74 2.89 -7.95
C VAL A 125 3.19 4.20 -8.46
N TYR A 126 3.15 5.20 -7.60
CA TYR A 126 2.67 6.54 -7.91
C TYR A 126 3.73 7.56 -7.51
N VAL A 127 3.78 8.68 -8.25
CA VAL A 127 4.59 9.85 -7.90
C VAL A 127 3.64 10.98 -7.56
N VAL A 128 3.81 11.55 -6.37
CA VAL A 128 3.09 12.74 -5.92
C VAL A 128 4.07 13.87 -5.64
N LYS A 129 3.58 15.10 -5.66
CA LYS A 129 4.35 16.30 -5.36
C LYS A 129 3.74 17.01 -4.15
N ILE A 130 4.58 17.61 -3.31
CA ILE A 130 4.11 18.58 -2.32
C ILE A 130 4.16 19.98 -2.97
N GLU A 131 3.04 20.69 -2.94
CA GLU A 131 2.91 22.06 -3.43
C GLU A 131 2.04 22.88 -2.49
N ASN A 132 2.58 24.02 -2.02
CA ASN A 132 1.87 24.97 -1.14
C ASN A 132 1.23 24.28 0.09
N GLY A 133 1.99 23.39 0.74
CA GLY A 133 1.55 22.65 1.92
C GLY A 133 0.49 21.58 1.65
N LYS A 134 0.32 21.14 0.40
CA LYS A 134 -0.63 20.09 0.00
C LYS A 134 0.03 19.05 -0.88
N VAL A 135 -0.47 17.83 -0.81
CA VAL A 135 -0.12 16.78 -1.77
C VAL A 135 -0.95 16.96 -3.03
N VAL A 136 -0.29 17.00 -4.19
CA VAL A 136 -0.90 17.12 -5.51
C VAL A 136 -0.46 15.98 -6.42
N GLN A 137 -1.30 15.63 -7.39
CA GLN A 137 -0.96 14.67 -8.44
C GLN A 137 0.10 15.30 -9.35
N ASN A 138 1.13 14.52 -9.70
CA ASN A 138 2.15 14.93 -10.68
C ASN A 138 1.72 14.62 -12.11
#